data_AF-A0A7S1B4I7-F1
#
_entry.id   AF-A0A7S1B4I7-F1
#
_cell.length_a   1.000
_cell.length_b   1.000
_cell.length_c   1.000
_cell.angle_alpha   90.00
_cell.angle_beta   90.00
_cell.angle_gamma   90.00
#
_symmetry.space_group_name_H-M   'P 1'
#
loop_
_entity.id
_entity.type
_entity.pdbx_description
1 polymer ?
#
loop_
_entity_poly.entity_id
_entity_poly.type
_entity_poly.pdbx_seq_one_letter_code
_entity_poly.pdbx_strand_id
1 'polypeptide(L)'
;MSFKVFFSAEISEEIQLKGRAARQGKSGSYSMVLNVESLKCLLEIEDDDISCMKNTSRLWSILDKKRSDIYRGKISDREKKVKEAEEKHYESFFFKEALLKNDRKKILEYLFKYNMSSYDKTTSYYAVRSAKKVFLKKRIQKLEEHAQQDRKKREHAQITKANGFLFLKNNMDSDNHYDLLGVDKNASKKEIHKAYLKLSRLYHPDKCKMEHAGEIFKKLNEAKSILCCQVKRAIYDNKLSNNSI
;
A
#
# COMPACT_ATOMS: atom_id res chain seq x y z
N MET A 1 41.05 -44.55 -27.50
CA MET A 1 41.37 -43.84 -26.26
C MET A 1 40.40 -42.65 -26.20
N SER A 2 39.42 -42.66 -25.30
CA SER A 2 38.41 -41.60 -25.22
C SER A 2 39.07 -40.37 -24.58
N PHE A 3 39.36 -39.36 -25.40
CA PHE A 3 39.90 -38.09 -24.91
C PHE A 3 38.77 -37.32 -24.22
N LYS A 4 38.90 -37.12 -22.91
CA LYS A 4 38.01 -36.25 -22.14
C LYS A 4 38.61 -34.85 -22.14
N VAL A 5 37.93 -33.91 -22.79
CA VAL A 5 38.37 -32.51 -22.94
C VAL A 5 37.78 -31.67 -21.82
N PHE A 6 38.63 -31.05 -20.98
CA PHE A 6 38.17 -30.13 -19.93
C PHE A 6 39.19 -29.02 -19.68
N PHE A 7 38.75 -27.76 -19.74
CA PHE A 7 39.48 -26.62 -19.20
C PHE A 7 38.87 -26.26 -17.84
N SER A 8 39.56 -26.62 -16.76
CA SER A 8 39.11 -26.32 -15.40
C SER A 8 39.36 -24.85 -15.08
N ALA A 9 38.35 -24.17 -14.55
CA ALA A 9 38.54 -22.82 -14.01
C ALA A 9 39.48 -22.88 -12.80
N GLU A 10 39.31 -23.86 -11.90
CA GLU A 10 40.03 -23.96 -10.62
C GLU A 10 41.23 -24.92 -10.67
N ILE A 11 42.31 -24.57 -9.95
CA ILE A 11 43.52 -25.42 -9.82
C ILE A 11 43.22 -26.75 -9.13
N SER A 12 42.29 -26.75 -8.16
CA SER A 12 41.87 -27.89 -7.36
C SER A 12 41.23 -28.97 -8.21
N GLU A 13 40.32 -28.59 -9.09
CA GLU A 13 39.66 -29.47 -10.06
C GLU A 13 40.66 -30.09 -11.03
N GLU A 14 41.63 -29.31 -11.53
CA GLU A 14 42.69 -29.80 -12.41
C GLU A 14 43.55 -30.87 -11.70
N ILE A 15 43.91 -30.63 -10.44
CA ILE A 15 44.66 -31.59 -9.61
C ILE A 15 43.85 -32.87 -9.37
N GLN A 16 42.55 -32.74 -9.09
CA GLN A 16 41.66 -33.89 -8.92
C GLN A 16 41.51 -34.71 -10.21
N LEU A 17 41.46 -34.04 -11.38
CA LEU A 17 41.39 -34.70 -12.68
C LEU A 17 42.69 -35.45 -12.99
N LYS A 18 43.85 -34.83 -12.76
CA LYS A 18 45.17 -35.49 -12.87
C LYS A 18 45.26 -36.72 -11.96
N GLY A 19 44.83 -36.57 -10.70
CA GLY A 19 44.79 -37.67 -9.73
C GLY A 19 43.85 -38.81 -10.14
N ARG A 20 42.67 -38.50 -10.69
CA ARG A 20 41.72 -39.51 -11.20
C ARG A 20 42.25 -40.25 -12.42
N ALA A 21 42.94 -39.56 -13.33
CA ALA A 21 43.56 -40.17 -14.51
C ALA A 21 44.70 -41.14 -14.13
N ALA A 22 45.53 -40.76 -13.15
CA ALA A 22 46.62 -41.60 -12.67
C ALA A 22 46.16 -42.93 -12.02
N ARG A 23 44.99 -42.94 -11.37
CA ARG A 23 44.43 -44.14 -10.69
C ARG A 23 43.95 -45.24 -11.66
N GLN A 24 43.78 -44.95 -12.95
CA GLN A 24 43.25 -45.91 -13.93
C GLN A 24 44.32 -46.86 -14.51
N GLY A 25 45.54 -46.86 -13.99
CA GLY A 25 46.56 -47.90 -14.23
C GLY A 25 47.13 -47.99 -15.66
N LYS A 26 46.65 -47.19 -16.61
CA LYS A 26 47.26 -46.99 -17.93
C LYS A 26 47.94 -45.62 -17.95
N SER A 27 49.07 -45.48 -18.64
CA SER A 27 49.68 -44.19 -18.97
C SER A 27 48.73 -43.38 -19.87
N GLY A 28 47.68 -42.82 -19.26
CA GLY A 28 46.72 -41.99 -19.94
C GLY A 28 47.39 -40.69 -20.36
N SER A 29 47.61 -40.51 -21.66
CA SER A 29 47.93 -39.20 -22.22
C SER A 29 46.69 -38.32 -22.13
N TYR A 30 46.74 -37.32 -21.26
CA TYR A 30 45.77 -36.23 -21.24
C TYR A 30 46.24 -35.16 -22.23
N SER A 31 45.37 -34.77 -23.14
CA SER A 31 45.56 -33.59 -23.99
C SER A 31 44.50 -32.56 -23.64
N MET A 32 44.94 -31.37 -23.27
CA MET A 32 44.04 -30.24 -23.08
C MET A 32 43.77 -29.63 -24.45
N VAL A 33 42.51 -29.64 -24.88
CA VAL A 33 42.08 -28.86 -26.05
C VAL A 33 41.60 -27.52 -25.53
N LEU A 34 42.31 -26.46 -25.88
CA LEU A 34 41.96 -25.11 -25.48
C LEU A 34 41.06 -24.49 -26.55
N ASN A 35 39.80 -24.21 -26.19
CA ASN A 35 38.94 -23.41 -27.05
C ASN A 35 39.36 -21.94 -26.94
N VAL A 36 39.70 -21.34 -28.08
CA VAL A 36 40.11 -19.94 -28.19
C VAL A 36 39.03 -18.99 -27.66
N GLU A 37 37.75 -19.25 -27.93
CA GLU A 37 36.64 -18.43 -27.42
C GLU A 37 36.56 -18.47 -25.89
N SER A 38 36.78 -19.66 -25.30
CA SER A 38 36.78 -19.81 -23.84
C SER A 38 38.00 -19.14 -23.20
N LEU A 39 39.17 -19.15 -23.86
CA LEU A 39 40.36 -18.44 -23.40
C LEU A 39 40.13 -16.92 -23.39
N LYS A 40 39.48 -16.38 -24.42
CA LYS A 40 39.11 -14.96 -24.48
C LYS A 40 38.13 -14.60 -23.36
N CYS A 41 37.09 -15.41 -23.16
CA CYS A 41 36.02 -15.10 -22.21
C CYS A 41 36.44 -15.30 -20.74
N LEU A 42 37.22 -16.34 -20.43
CA LEU A 42 37.56 -16.71 -19.04
C LEU A 42 38.87 -16.11 -18.53
N LEU A 43 39.84 -15.89 -19.44
CA LEU A 43 41.17 -15.41 -19.09
C LEU A 43 41.51 -14.04 -19.72
N GLU A 44 40.56 -13.43 -20.44
CA GLU A 44 40.72 -12.10 -21.06
C GLU A 44 42.00 -12.00 -21.92
N ILE A 45 42.27 -13.05 -22.69
CA ILE A 45 43.46 -13.14 -23.55
C ILE A 45 43.17 -12.48 -24.90
N GLU A 46 44.05 -11.59 -25.36
CA GLU A 46 43.92 -10.90 -26.64
C GLU A 46 44.36 -11.77 -27.83
N ASP A 47 43.96 -11.39 -29.04
CA ASP A 47 44.28 -12.13 -30.27
C ASP A 47 45.78 -12.18 -30.59
N ASP A 48 46.51 -11.14 -30.20
CA ASP A 48 47.97 -11.06 -30.33
C ASP A 48 48.67 -12.06 -29.40
N ASP A 49 48.17 -12.20 -28.16
CA ASP A 49 48.66 -13.19 -27.20
C ASP A 49 48.43 -14.62 -27.74
N ILE A 50 47.24 -14.90 -28.31
CA ILE A 50 46.91 -16.21 -28.90
C ILE A 50 47.84 -16.55 -30.06
N SER A 51 48.17 -15.56 -30.90
CA SER A 51 49.05 -15.73 -32.05
C SER A 51 50.49 -16.02 -31.62
N CYS A 52 50.98 -15.31 -30.59
CA CYS A 52 52.27 -15.59 -29.95
C CYS A 52 52.29 -16.98 -29.31
N MET A 53 51.18 -17.40 -28.69
CA MET A 53 51.05 -18.67 -27.98
C MET A 53 51.09 -19.90 -28.90
N LYS A 54 50.59 -19.81 -30.14
CA LYS A 54 50.60 -20.92 -31.11
C LYS A 54 52.00 -21.35 -31.53
N ASN A 55 52.96 -20.43 -31.52
CA ASN A 55 54.30 -20.64 -32.07
C ASN A 55 55.37 -20.88 -30.99
N THR A 56 55.00 -20.88 -29.70
CA THR A 56 55.98 -20.91 -28.60
C THR A 56 55.78 -22.12 -27.69
N SER A 57 56.88 -22.78 -27.30
CA SER A 57 56.90 -23.82 -26.26
C SER A 57 56.51 -23.33 -24.86
N ARG A 58 56.23 -22.03 -24.70
CA ARG A 58 55.95 -21.33 -23.44
C ARG A 58 54.45 -21.07 -23.19
N LEU A 59 53.55 -21.65 -23.99
CA LEU A 59 52.08 -21.53 -23.86
C LEU A 59 51.60 -21.63 -22.41
N TRP A 60 52.03 -22.66 -21.70
CA TRP A 60 51.60 -22.95 -20.33
C TRP A 60 52.06 -21.90 -19.32
N SER A 61 53.27 -21.37 -19.48
CA SER A 61 53.79 -20.34 -18.58
C SER A 61 53.01 -19.03 -18.70
N ILE A 62 52.55 -18.71 -19.92
CA ILE A 62 51.73 -17.52 -20.18
C ILE A 62 50.33 -17.69 -19.59
N LEU A 63 49.68 -18.84 -19.83
CA LEU A 63 48.37 -19.15 -19.26
C LEU A 63 48.38 -19.16 -17.73
N ASP A 64 49.40 -19.79 -17.14
CA ASP A 64 49.52 -19.88 -15.68
C ASP A 64 49.76 -18.51 -15.04
N LYS A 65 50.54 -17.63 -15.69
CA LYS A 65 50.73 -16.25 -15.25
C LYS A 65 49.41 -15.46 -15.28
N LYS A 66 48.71 -15.43 -16.43
CA LYS A 66 47.41 -14.74 -16.57
C LYS A 66 46.38 -15.26 -15.58
N ARG A 67 46.30 -16.59 -15.41
CA ARG A 67 45.43 -17.24 -14.42
C ARG A 67 45.78 -16.77 -13.01
N SER A 68 47.06 -16.80 -12.65
CA SER A 68 47.54 -16.37 -11.33
C SER A 68 47.20 -14.91 -11.04
N ASP A 69 47.29 -14.03 -12.03
CA ASP A 69 46.95 -12.62 -11.89
C ASP A 69 45.45 -12.41 -11.63
N ILE A 70 44.58 -13.10 -12.39
CA ILE A 70 43.12 -13.08 -12.18
C ILE A 70 42.74 -13.61 -10.79
N TYR A 71 43.33 -14.73 -10.39
CA TYR A 71 43.07 -15.31 -9.08
C TYR A 71 43.56 -14.42 -7.94
N ARG A 72 44.70 -13.73 -8.11
CA ARG A 72 45.21 -12.77 -7.11
C ARG A 72 44.22 -11.64 -6.87
N GLY A 73 43.59 -11.12 -7.93
CA GLY A 73 42.52 -10.13 -7.82
C GLY A 73 41.32 -10.66 -7.04
N LYS A 74 40.81 -11.85 -7.41
CA LYS A 74 39.68 -12.50 -6.73
C LYS A 74 39.97 -12.82 -5.26
N ILE A 75 41.20 -13.20 -4.92
CA ILE A 75 41.64 -13.47 -3.55
C ILE A 75 41.56 -12.19 -2.72
N SER A 76 42.06 -11.06 -3.23
CA SER A 76 42.00 -9.76 -2.54
C SER A 76 40.55 -9.36 -2.20
N ASP A 77 39.63 -9.52 -3.14
CA ASP A 77 38.21 -9.22 -2.90
C ASP A 77 37.56 -10.18 -1.90
N ARG A 78 37.94 -11.47 -1.96
CA ARG A 78 37.48 -12.47 -0.99
C ARG A 78 38.03 -12.18 0.40
N GLU A 79 39.31 -11.80 0.52
CA GLU A 79 39.93 -11.41 1.79
C GLU A 79 39.22 -10.21 2.43
N LYS A 80 38.85 -9.20 1.65
CA LYS A 80 38.04 -8.07 2.14
C LYS A 80 36.70 -8.54 2.68
N LYS A 81 35.97 -9.38 1.93
CA LYS A 81 34.68 -9.93 2.38
C LYS A 81 34.80 -10.80 3.62
N VAL A 82 35.87 -11.59 3.73
CA VAL A 82 36.15 -12.40 4.92
C VAL A 82 36.43 -11.50 6.12
N LYS A 83 37.24 -10.46 5.97
CA LYS A 83 37.49 -9.48 7.04
C LYS A 83 36.21 -8.76 7.48
N GLU A 84 35.39 -8.29 6.54
CA GLU A 84 34.09 -7.68 6.86
C GLU A 84 33.15 -8.65 7.59
N ALA A 85 33.14 -9.93 7.21
CA ALA A 85 32.34 -10.95 7.88
C ALA A 85 32.86 -11.26 9.28
N GLU A 86 34.18 -11.31 9.45
CA GLU A 86 34.85 -11.48 10.73
C GLU A 86 34.54 -10.32 11.70
N GLU A 87 34.63 -9.07 11.24
CA GLU A 87 34.26 -7.89 12.02
C GLU A 87 32.80 -7.94 12.48
N LYS A 88 31.86 -8.26 11.56
CA LYS A 88 30.44 -8.43 11.89
C LYS A 88 30.19 -9.56 12.88
N HIS A 89 30.97 -10.64 12.77
CA HIS A 89 30.89 -11.76 13.71
C HIS A 89 31.28 -11.32 15.12
N TYR A 90 32.42 -10.65 15.28
CA TYR A 90 32.84 -10.13 16.59
C TYR A 90 31.83 -9.14 17.16
N GLU A 91 31.32 -8.22 16.34
CA GLU A 91 30.28 -7.28 16.73
C GLU A 91 29.02 -8.00 17.26
N SER A 92 28.56 -9.03 16.55
CA SER A 92 27.42 -9.85 16.97
C SER A 92 27.70 -10.63 18.26
N PHE A 93 28.93 -11.13 18.40
CA PHE A 93 29.38 -11.82 19.61
C PHE A 93 29.37 -10.89 20.83
N PHE A 94 29.92 -9.68 20.70
CA PHE A 94 29.89 -8.67 21.76
C PHE A 94 28.47 -8.27 22.16
N PHE A 95 27.56 -8.17 21.18
CA PHE A 95 26.15 -7.90 21.46
C PHE A 95 25.49 -9.03 22.26
N LYS A 96 25.76 -10.29 21.88
CA LYS A 96 25.28 -11.46 22.62
C LYS A 96 25.80 -11.46 24.06
N GLU A 97 27.08 -11.18 24.26
CA GLU A 97 27.68 -11.06 25.60
C GLU A 97 27.01 -9.93 26.43
N ALA A 98 26.70 -8.79 25.81
CA ALA A 98 26.02 -7.69 26.47
C ALA A 98 24.58 -8.04 26.89
N LEU A 99 23.86 -8.84 26.07
CA LEU A 99 22.54 -9.37 26.40
C LEU A 99 22.59 -10.30 27.62
N LEU A 100 23.53 -11.23 27.65
CA LEU A 100 23.71 -12.17 28.77
C LEU A 100 24.02 -11.44 30.08
N LYS A 101 24.80 -10.36 30.01
CA LYS A 101 25.17 -9.52 31.17
C LYS A 101 24.11 -8.46 31.50
N ASN A 102 23.03 -8.37 30.72
CA ASN A 102 21.98 -7.36 30.83
C ASN A 102 22.51 -5.90 30.85
N ASP A 103 23.61 -5.63 30.14
CA ASP A 103 24.23 -4.31 30.04
C ASP A 103 23.46 -3.43 29.06
N ARG A 104 22.43 -2.76 29.59
CA ARG A 104 21.51 -1.92 28.82
C ARG A 104 22.21 -0.86 27.97
N LYS A 105 23.33 -0.30 28.44
CA LYS A 105 24.02 0.79 27.74
C LYS A 105 24.63 0.29 26.43
N LYS A 106 25.37 -0.83 26.48
CA LYS A 106 26.01 -1.44 25.31
C LYS A 106 24.99 -2.02 24.33
N ILE A 107 23.91 -2.61 24.84
CA ILE A 107 22.80 -3.11 24.02
C ILE A 107 22.19 -1.97 23.21
N LEU A 108 21.87 -0.85 23.87
CA LEU A 108 21.30 0.32 23.19
C LEU A 108 22.29 0.90 22.18
N GLU A 109 23.56 1.05 22.52
CA GLU A 109 24.60 1.56 21.62
C GLU A 109 24.73 0.72 20.34
N TYR A 110 24.75 -0.60 20.47
CA TYR A 110 24.75 -1.52 19.34
C TYR A 110 23.49 -1.38 18.47
N LEU A 111 22.32 -1.37 19.10
CA LEU A 111 21.04 -1.19 18.40
C LEU A 111 20.96 0.17 17.72
N PHE A 112 21.50 1.23 18.31
CA PHE A 112 21.57 2.55 17.69
C PHE A 112 22.47 2.53 16.45
N LYS A 113 23.67 1.92 16.52
CA LYS A 113 24.58 1.81 15.37
C LYS A 113 23.91 1.09 14.19
N TYR A 114 23.29 -0.06 14.44
CA TYR A 114 22.67 -0.88 13.40
C TYR A 114 21.34 -0.30 12.88
N ASN A 115 20.52 0.29 13.74
CA ASN A 115 19.27 0.93 13.31
C ASN A 115 19.50 2.29 12.63
N MET A 116 20.66 2.93 12.83
CA MET A 116 21.01 4.18 12.13
C MET A 116 21.58 3.94 10.73
N SER A 117 22.16 2.77 10.41
CA SER A 117 22.72 2.53 9.07
C SER A 117 21.67 2.42 7.96
N SER A 118 20.38 2.27 8.32
CA SER A 118 19.24 2.33 7.39
C SER A 118 18.59 3.71 7.29
N TYR A 119 19.02 4.68 8.09
CA TYR A 119 18.52 6.05 8.08
C TYR A 119 19.64 6.99 7.66
N ASP A 120 19.47 7.58 6.48
CA ASP A 120 20.34 8.62 5.96
C ASP A 120 20.55 9.72 7.00
N LYS A 121 21.80 10.15 7.20
CA LYS A 121 22.26 11.03 8.31
C LYS A 121 21.52 12.38 8.37
N THR A 122 20.74 12.72 7.36
CA THR A 122 19.84 13.89 7.29
C THR A 122 18.61 13.79 8.19
N THR A 123 18.23 12.59 8.65
CA THR A 123 17.01 12.43 9.45
C THR A 123 17.30 11.74 10.77
N SER A 124 17.83 12.51 11.72
CA SER A 124 17.91 12.15 13.14
C SER A 124 16.61 11.46 13.60
N TYR A 125 16.73 10.36 14.33
CA TYR A 125 15.58 9.61 14.90
C TYR A 125 14.61 10.52 15.65
N TYR A 126 15.10 11.61 16.27
CA TYR A 126 14.27 12.64 16.89
C TYR A 126 13.53 13.51 15.87
N ALA A 127 14.15 13.86 14.73
CA ALA A 127 13.50 14.56 13.64
C ALA A 127 12.43 13.70 12.94
N VAL A 128 12.72 12.42 12.67
CA VAL A 128 11.73 11.46 12.11
C VAL A 128 10.59 11.22 13.10
N ARG A 129 10.87 11.05 14.39
CA ARG A 129 9.84 10.86 15.42
C ARG A 129 9.00 12.12 15.62
N SER A 130 9.60 13.30 15.57
CA SER A 130 8.89 14.59 15.64
C SER A 130 8.03 14.80 14.39
N ALA A 131 8.58 14.55 13.19
CA ALA A 131 7.85 14.66 11.93
C ALA A 131 6.72 13.63 11.82
N LYS A 132 6.96 12.36 12.19
CA LYS A 132 5.91 11.33 12.28
C LYS A 132 4.86 11.69 13.31
N LYS A 133 5.22 12.25 14.47
CA LYS A 133 4.27 12.71 15.50
C LYS A 133 3.41 13.87 15.00
N VAL A 134 4.02 14.84 14.30
CA VAL A 134 3.29 15.96 13.66
C VAL A 134 2.36 15.45 12.57
N PHE A 135 2.80 14.50 11.74
CA PHE A 135 1.99 13.91 10.68
C PHE A 135 0.83 13.09 11.25
N LEU A 136 1.07 12.26 12.29
CA LEU A 136 0.03 11.53 12.99
C LEU A 136 -0.99 12.49 13.61
N LYS A 137 -0.53 13.58 14.24
CA LYS A 137 -1.40 14.58 14.86
C LYS A 137 -2.28 15.27 13.82
N LYS A 138 -1.73 15.66 12.67
CA LYS A 138 -2.52 16.22 11.54
C LYS A 138 -3.54 15.22 10.98
N ARG A 139 -3.18 13.93 10.91
CA ARG A 139 -4.08 12.88 10.42
C ARG A 139 -5.20 12.57 11.42
N ILE A 140 -4.90 12.52 12.72
CA ILE A 140 -5.90 12.38 13.79
C ILE A 140 -6.85 13.58 13.78
N GLN A 141 -6.33 14.79 13.69
CA GLN A 141 -7.14 16.00 13.61
C GLN A 141 -8.09 15.98 12.40
N LYS A 142 -7.62 15.58 11.21
CA LYS A 142 -8.49 15.41 10.04
C LYS A 142 -9.58 14.35 10.26
N LEU A 143 -9.24 13.23 10.91
CA LEU A 143 -10.22 12.19 11.21
C LEU A 143 -11.27 12.67 12.22
N GLU A 144 -10.87 13.46 13.21
CA GLU A 144 -11.76 14.09 14.18
C GLU A 144 -12.67 15.12 13.51
N GLU A 145 -12.14 15.95 12.61
CA GLU A 145 -12.91 16.93 11.82
C GLU A 145 -13.96 16.22 10.95
N HIS A 146 -13.60 15.15 10.25
CA HIS A 146 -14.54 14.32 9.49
C HIS A 146 -15.61 13.69 10.40
N ALA A 147 -15.21 13.14 11.54
CA ALA A 147 -16.16 12.56 12.50
C ALA A 147 -17.11 13.61 13.10
N GLN A 148 -16.64 14.83 13.36
CA GLN A 148 -17.49 15.94 13.82
C GLN A 148 -18.46 16.40 12.74
N GLN A 149 -18.02 16.50 11.48
CA GLN A 149 -18.91 16.81 10.36
C GLN A 149 -20.01 15.76 10.21
N ASP A 150 -19.66 14.48 10.35
CA ASP A 150 -20.64 13.40 10.27
C ASP A 150 -21.60 13.39 11.46
N ARG A 151 -21.14 13.72 12.68
CA ARG A 151 -22.04 13.94 13.84
C ARG A 151 -23.00 15.09 13.59
N LYS A 152 -22.50 16.26 13.15
CA LYS A 152 -23.34 17.42 12.82
C LYS A 152 -24.38 17.10 11.74
N LYS A 153 -24.01 16.31 10.71
CA LYS A 153 -24.96 15.85 9.68
C LYS A 153 -26.04 14.94 10.28
N ARG A 154 -25.68 14.02 11.18
CA ARG A 154 -26.64 13.12 11.87
C ARG A 154 -27.57 13.89 12.79
N GLU A 155 -27.05 14.83 13.57
CA GLU A 155 -27.83 15.72 14.43
C GLU A 155 -28.80 16.56 13.59
N HIS A 156 -28.31 17.19 12.50
CA HIS A 156 -29.17 17.94 11.59
C HIS A 156 -30.26 17.07 10.95
N ALA A 157 -29.95 15.82 10.59
CA ALA A 157 -30.92 14.87 10.09
C ALA A 157 -31.96 14.46 11.16
N GLN A 158 -31.56 14.30 12.42
CA GLN A 158 -32.47 14.02 13.53
C GLN A 158 -33.37 15.22 13.83
N ILE A 159 -32.81 16.43 13.89
CA ILE A 159 -33.55 17.69 14.06
C ILE A 159 -34.56 17.88 12.93
N THR A 160 -34.17 17.62 11.68
CA THR A 160 -35.07 17.72 10.51
C THR A 160 -36.23 16.71 10.61
N LYS A 161 -35.96 15.49 11.06
CA LYS A 161 -37.00 14.48 11.31
C LYS A 161 -37.92 14.89 12.47
N ALA A 162 -37.36 15.39 13.58
CA ALA A 162 -38.14 15.84 14.74
C ALA A 162 -39.01 17.07 14.43
N ASN A 163 -38.50 18.02 13.65
CA ASN A 163 -39.26 19.19 13.20
C ASN A 163 -40.38 18.79 12.22
N GLY A 164 -40.11 17.86 11.31
CA GLY A 164 -41.15 17.31 10.42
C GLY A 164 -42.22 16.51 11.18
N PHE A 165 -41.83 15.88 12.29
CA PHE A 165 -42.76 15.23 13.22
C PHE A 165 -43.64 16.24 13.95
N LEU A 166 -43.03 17.26 14.55
CA LEU A 166 -43.73 18.29 15.33
C LEU A 166 -44.66 19.15 14.46
N PHE A 167 -44.22 19.52 13.25
CA PHE A 167 -45.03 20.30 12.30
C PHE A 167 -46.38 19.63 12.02
N LEU A 168 -46.37 18.32 11.82
CA LEU A 168 -47.58 17.61 11.46
C LEU A 168 -48.47 17.34 12.67
N LYS A 169 -47.88 17.03 13.84
CA LYS A 169 -48.65 16.88 15.10
C LYS A 169 -49.50 18.12 15.41
N ASN A 170 -49.00 19.31 15.07
CA ASN A 170 -49.72 20.56 15.30
C ASN A 170 -50.76 20.90 14.22
N ASN A 171 -50.71 20.26 13.04
CA ASN A 171 -51.58 20.55 11.89
C ASN A 171 -52.45 19.35 11.46
N MET A 172 -52.52 18.30 12.28
CA MET A 172 -53.38 17.11 12.06
C MET A 172 -54.86 17.45 11.98
N ASP A 173 -55.26 18.46 12.77
CA ASP A 173 -56.64 18.89 12.98
C ASP A 173 -57.02 20.08 12.07
N SER A 174 -56.12 20.54 11.21
CA SER A 174 -56.45 21.60 10.25
C SER A 174 -57.15 21.02 9.03
N ASP A 175 -58.35 21.50 8.72
CA ASP A 175 -59.11 21.12 7.51
C ASP A 175 -58.55 21.74 6.22
N ASN A 176 -57.52 22.59 6.34
CA ASN A 176 -56.87 23.27 5.22
C ASN A 176 -55.74 22.40 4.61
N HIS A 177 -55.85 22.13 3.32
CA HIS A 177 -54.84 21.35 2.58
C HIS A 177 -53.49 22.06 2.42
N TYR A 178 -53.48 23.40 2.49
CA TYR A 178 -52.25 24.22 2.46
C TYR A 178 -51.47 24.08 3.76
N ASP A 179 -52.17 24.16 4.90
CA ASP A 179 -51.59 24.07 6.24
C ASP A 179 -51.09 22.64 6.50
N LEU A 180 -51.82 21.62 6.05
CA LEU A 180 -51.41 20.21 6.13
C LEU A 180 -50.09 19.94 5.40
N LEU A 181 -49.84 20.60 4.26
CA LEU A 181 -48.61 20.45 3.48
C LEU A 181 -47.50 21.43 3.91
N GLY A 182 -47.82 22.41 4.76
CA GLY A 182 -46.87 23.45 5.19
C GLY A 182 -46.40 24.36 4.07
N VAL A 183 -47.32 24.69 3.16
CA VAL A 183 -47.06 25.53 2.00
C VAL A 183 -48.01 26.72 1.98
N ASP A 184 -47.51 27.85 1.48
CA ASP A 184 -48.33 29.06 1.31
C ASP A 184 -49.44 28.82 0.25
N LYS A 185 -50.54 29.56 0.36
CA LYS A 185 -51.63 29.60 -0.64
C LYS A 185 -51.12 30.00 -2.02
N ASN A 186 -50.03 30.76 -2.09
CA ASN A 186 -49.37 31.16 -3.34
C ASN A 186 -48.30 30.17 -3.85
N ALA A 187 -48.12 29.02 -3.17
CA ALA A 187 -47.07 28.07 -3.52
C ALA A 187 -47.21 27.50 -4.94
N SER A 188 -46.07 27.35 -5.60
CA SER A 188 -45.99 26.76 -6.94
C SER A 188 -46.25 25.24 -6.89
N LYS A 189 -46.72 24.66 -8.01
CA LYS A 189 -46.87 23.20 -8.16
C LYS A 189 -45.59 22.44 -7.77
N LYS A 190 -44.41 23.00 -8.08
CA LYS A 190 -43.11 22.40 -7.74
C LYS A 190 -42.87 22.37 -6.23
N GLU A 191 -43.28 23.41 -5.51
CA GLU A 191 -43.12 23.53 -4.06
C GLU A 191 -44.09 22.62 -3.32
N ILE A 192 -45.35 22.57 -3.77
CA ILE A 192 -46.37 21.64 -3.26
C ILE A 192 -45.90 20.19 -3.42
N HIS A 193 -45.36 19.85 -4.59
CA HIS A 193 -44.82 18.51 -4.85
C HIS A 193 -43.60 18.19 -3.97
N LYS A 194 -42.71 19.16 -3.75
CA LYS A 194 -41.53 19.01 -2.89
C LYS A 194 -41.91 18.84 -1.42
N ALA A 195 -42.90 19.58 -0.94
CA ALA A 195 -43.43 19.47 0.42
C ALA A 195 -44.10 18.10 0.64
N TYR A 196 -44.96 17.68 -0.29
CA TYR A 196 -45.56 16.35 -0.31
C TYR A 196 -44.50 15.24 -0.25
N LEU A 197 -43.46 15.29 -1.09
CA LEU A 197 -42.41 14.27 -1.12
C LEU A 197 -41.64 14.17 0.21
N LYS A 198 -41.40 15.31 0.88
CA LYS A 198 -40.75 15.33 2.20
C LYS A 198 -41.62 14.65 3.24
N LEU A 199 -42.90 15.01 3.32
CA LEU A 199 -43.84 14.44 4.30
C LEU A 199 -44.15 12.97 4.01
N SER A 200 -44.38 12.61 2.74
CA SER A 200 -44.62 11.23 2.30
C SER A 200 -43.49 10.27 2.68
N ARG A 201 -42.22 10.71 2.58
CA ARG A 201 -41.06 9.90 3.01
C ARG A 201 -40.97 9.71 4.52
N LEU A 202 -41.46 10.67 5.30
CA LEU A 202 -41.47 10.61 6.76
C LEU A 202 -42.61 9.70 7.28
N TYR A 203 -43.77 9.73 6.62
CA TYR A 203 -44.99 9.04 7.07
C TYR A 203 -45.43 7.89 6.15
N HIS A 204 -44.50 7.33 5.37
CA HIS A 204 -44.82 6.17 4.54
C HIS A 204 -45.22 4.98 5.44
N PRO A 205 -46.34 4.28 5.16
CA PRO A 205 -46.82 3.18 6.01
C PRO A 205 -45.78 2.08 6.22
N ASP A 206 -44.97 1.77 5.20
CA ASP A 206 -43.90 0.76 5.32
C ASP A 206 -42.71 1.18 6.20
N LYS A 207 -42.46 2.48 6.36
CA LYS A 207 -41.26 2.99 7.05
C LYS A 207 -41.55 3.59 8.42
N CYS A 208 -42.78 4.04 8.65
CA CYS A 208 -43.21 4.68 9.88
C CYS A 208 -44.15 3.77 10.66
N LYS A 209 -43.73 3.33 11.86
CA LYS A 209 -44.50 2.41 12.73
C LYS A 209 -45.57 3.11 13.60
N MET A 210 -45.98 4.33 13.27
CA MET A 210 -47.00 5.04 14.04
C MET A 210 -48.40 4.54 13.69
N GLU A 211 -49.28 4.42 14.69
CA GLU A 211 -50.67 3.95 14.50
C GLU A 211 -51.47 4.81 13.50
N HIS A 212 -51.22 6.12 13.44
CA HIS A 212 -51.93 7.05 12.54
C HIS A 212 -51.20 7.34 11.22
N ALA A 213 -50.05 6.71 10.93
CA ALA A 213 -49.27 7.01 9.72
C ALA A 213 -50.07 6.80 8.42
N GLY A 214 -50.93 5.78 8.38
CA GLY A 214 -51.76 5.46 7.21
C GLY A 214 -52.83 6.52 6.93
N GLU A 215 -53.47 7.07 7.97
CA GLU A 215 -54.50 8.11 7.84
C GLU A 215 -53.89 9.44 7.38
N ILE A 216 -52.74 9.78 7.95
CA ILE A 216 -51.93 10.94 7.57
C ILE A 216 -51.54 10.87 6.11
N PHE A 217 -51.05 9.71 5.67
CA PHE A 217 -50.63 9.50 4.29
C PHE A 217 -51.80 9.67 3.31
N LYS A 218 -53.01 9.22 3.67
CA LYS A 218 -54.23 9.43 2.88
C LYS A 218 -54.55 10.92 2.75
N LYS A 219 -54.59 11.66 3.86
CA LYS A 219 -54.83 13.12 3.85
C LYS A 219 -53.79 13.89 3.01
N LEU A 220 -52.51 13.50 3.09
CA LEU A 220 -51.44 14.10 2.28
C LEU A 220 -51.61 13.82 0.77
N ASN A 221 -52.06 12.62 0.40
CA ASN A 221 -52.35 12.27 -0.99
C ASN A 221 -53.54 13.06 -1.55
N GLU A 222 -54.58 13.23 -0.74
CA GLU A 222 -55.76 14.02 -1.09
C GLU A 222 -55.41 15.49 -1.30
N ALA A 223 -54.72 16.11 -0.33
CA ALA A 223 -54.23 17.48 -0.43
C ALA A 223 -53.38 17.71 -1.69
N LYS A 224 -52.45 16.81 -1.99
CA LYS A 224 -51.65 16.87 -3.22
C LYS A 224 -52.52 16.76 -4.48
N SER A 225 -53.47 15.83 -4.52
CA SER A 225 -54.34 15.59 -5.68
C SER A 225 -55.19 16.83 -6.03
N ILE A 226 -55.67 17.51 -5.00
CA ILE A 226 -56.47 18.73 -5.13
C ILE A 226 -55.58 19.92 -5.54
N LEU A 227 -54.48 20.16 -4.83
CA LEU A 227 -53.64 21.33 -5.06
C LEU A 227 -52.75 21.25 -6.31
N CYS A 228 -52.42 20.05 -6.79
CA CYS A 228 -51.58 19.87 -7.98
C CYS A 228 -52.37 20.10 -9.29
N CYS A 229 -53.69 19.87 -9.28
CA CYS A 229 -54.56 20.10 -10.43
C CYS A 229 -55.12 21.52 -10.39
N GLN A 230 -54.87 22.33 -11.43
CA GLN A 230 -55.33 23.73 -11.47
C GLN A 230 -56.85 23.86 -11.34
N VAL A 231 -57.60 22.97 -11.99
CA VAL A 231 -59.07 22.98 -11.93
C VAL A 231 -59.56 22.66 -10.52
N LYS A 232 -59.02 21.60 -9.90
CA LYS A 232 -59.40 21.20 -8.53
C LYS A 232 -58.97 22.23 -7.49
N ARG A 233 -57.79 22.84 -7.66
CA ARG A 233 -57.28 23.90 -6.80
C ARG A 233 -58.17 25.14 -6.86
N ALA A 234 -58.56 25.59 -8.05
CA ALA A 234 -59.48 26.73 -8.19
C ALA A 234 -60.85 26.48 -7.53
N ILE A 235 -61.40 25.27 -7.69
CA ILE A 235 -62.66 24.89 -7.02
C ILE A 235 -62.48 24.87 -5.49
N TYR A 236 -61.35 24.35 -5.01
CA TYR A 236 -61.03 24.30 -3.58
C TYR A 236 -60.83 25.70 -2.99
N ASP A 237 -60.10 26.58 -3.67
CA ASP A 237 -59.84 27.95 -3.25
C ASP A 237 -61.15 28.76 -3.19
N ASN A 238 -62.05 28.57 -4.17
CA ASN A 238 -63.38 29.18 -4.18
C ASN A 238 -64.27 28.67 -3.04
N LYS A 239 -64.17 27.39 -2.67
CA LYS A 239 -64.88 26.85 -1.49
C LYS A 239 -64.33 27.44 -0.20
N LEU A 240 -63.02 27.62 -0.11
CA LEU A 240 -62.35 28.20 1.06
C LEU A 240 -62.75 29.67 1.26
N SER A 241 -62.88 30.45 0.17
CA SER A 241 -63.33 31.84 0.24
C SER A 241 -64.80 31.97 0.65
N ASN A 242 -65.66 31.05 0.20
CA ASN A 242 -67.10 31.10 0.48
C ASN A 242 -67.44 30.65 1.92
N ASN A 243 -66.62 29.80 2.53
CA ASN A 243 -66.78 29.37 3.92
C ASN A 243 -66.18 30.37 4.95
N SER A 244 -65.58 31.48 4.50
CA SER A 244 -64.97 32.51 5.37
C SER A 244 -65.87 33.74 5.58
N ILE A 245 -67.16 33.65 5.25
CA ILE A 245 -68.22 34.66 5.44
C ILE A 245 -69.26 34.05 6.39
#